data_AF-F1W0L8-F1
#
_entry.id   AF-F1W0L8-F1
#
_cell.length_a   1.000
_cell.length_b   1.000
_cell.length_c   1.000
_cell.angle_alpha   90.00
_cell.angle_beta   90.00
_cell.angle_gamma   90.00
#
_symmetry.space_group_name_H-M   'P 1'
#
loop_
_entity.id
_entity.type
_entity.pdbx_description
1 polymer ?
#
loop_
_entity_poly.entity_id
_entity_poly.type
_entity_poly.pdbx_seq_one_letter_code
_entity_poly.pdbx_strand_id
1 'polypeptide(L)' 'MRETAAVLGAAGLSKIIVLTGAMIPYEIANSDALFNFGFACGVAQVLPPGVYVAMNGQFFNWDKVQKNRSAGIFEAV' A
#
# COMPACT_ATOMS: atom_id res chain seq x y z
N MET A 1 -5.38 5.57 5.99
CA MET A 1 -5.16 4.52 4.95
C MET A 1 -5.83 3.23 5.38
N ARG A 2 -5.61 2.77 6.64
CA ARG A 2 -6.28 1.60 7.20
C ARG A 2 -7.80 1.67 7.10
N GLU A 3 -8.38 2.83 7.37
CA GLU A 3 -9.83 3.08 7.35
C GLU A 3 -10.40 2.89 5.94
N THR A 4 -9.76 3.50 4.93
CA THR A 4 -10.10 3.33 3.53
C THR A 4 -9.94 1.89 3.06
N ALA A 5 -8.84 1.25 3.44
CA ALA A 5 -8.55 -0.13 3.08
C ALA A 5 -9.56 -1.11 3.68
N ALA A 6 -10.05 -0.84 4.91
CA ALA A 6 -11.10 -1.64 5.54
C ALA A 6 -12.45 -1.55 4.82
N VAL A 7 -12.86 -0.36 4.38
CA VAL A 7 -14.09 -0.20 3.60
C VAL A 7 -13.99 -0.95 2.27
N LEU A 8 -12.88 -0.82 1.56
CA LEU A 8 -12.65 -1.51 0.28
C LEU A 8 -12.54 -3.03 0.45
N GLY A 9 -11.83 -3.48 1.49
CA GLY A 9 -11.64 -4.90 1.79
C GLY A 9 -12.95 -5.59 2.14
N ALA A 10 -13.81 -4.93 2.91
CA ALA A 10 -15.14 -5.43 3.26
C ALA A 10 -16.11 -5.46 2.07
N ALA A 11 -15.89 -4.63 1.03
CA ALA A 11 -16.77 -4.57 -0.14
C ALA A 11 -16.69 -5.81 -1.06
N GLY A 12 -15.66 -6.66 -0.90
CA GLY A 12 -15.58 -7.94 -1.62
C GLY A 12 -15.58 -7.83 -3.15
N LEU A 13 -15.03 -6.74 -3.69
CA LEU A 13 -15.05 -6.46 -5.13
C LEU A 13 -14.18 -7.45 -5.90
N SER A 14 -14.63 -7.87 -7.09
CA SER A 14 -13.85 -8.69 -8.04
C SER A 14 -12.79 -7.86 -8.79
N LYS A 15 -12.00 -7.09 -8.05
CA LYS A 15 -10.95 -6.20 -8.54
C LYS A 15 -9.67 -6.36 -7.72
N ILE A 16 -8.55 -6.03 -8.35
CA ILE A 16 -7.26 -5.88 -7.66
C ILE A 16 -7.16 -4.40 -7.28
N ILE A 17 -7.14 -4.11 -5.98
CA ILE A 17 -7.10 -2.75 -5.45
C ILE A 17 -5.84 -2.62 -4.62
N VAL A 18 -4.92 -1.79 -5.06
CA VAL A 18 -3.65 -1.56 -4.36
C VAL A 18 -3.65 -0.14 -3.81
N LEU A 19 -3.68 -0.02 -2.48
CA LEU A 19 -3.42 1.24 -1.81
C LEU A 19 -1.91 1.44 -1.70
N THR A 20 -1.46 2.64 -2.03
CA THR A 20 -0.07 3.04 -1.88
C THR A 20 -0.02 4.48 -1.38
N GLY A 21 1.18 4.96 -1.09
CA GLY A 21 1.43 6.29 -0.61
C GLY A 21 2.91 6.52 -0.41
N ALA A 22 3.23 7.51 0.41
CA ALA A 22 4.58 7.88 0.75
C ALA A 22 4.66 8.27 2.22
N MET A 23 5.82 8.04 2.82
CA MET A 23 6.16 8.60 4.13
C MET A 23 6.69 10.03 4.01
N ILE A 24 7.34 10.33 2.88
CA ILE A 24 7.87 11.64 2.54
C ILE A 24 7.02 12.21 1.38
N PRO A 25 6.41 13.40 1.51
CA PRO A 25 5.67 14.04 0.43
C PRO A 25 6.47 14.09 -0.88
N TYR A 26 5.80 13.84 -2.01
CA TYR A 26 6.41 13.73 -3.34
C TYR A 26 7.30 14.94 -3.73
N GLU A 27 6.93 16.14 -3.28
CA GLU A 27 7.64 17.38 -3.58
C GLU A 27 8.99 17.51 -2.86
N ILE A 28 9.25 16.67 -1.85
CA ILE A 28 10.48 16.70 -1.07
C ILE A 28 11.53 15.78 -1.71
N ALA A 29 12.77 16.26 -1.79
CA ALA A 29 13.89 15.48 -2.30
C ALA A 29 14.03 14.14 -1.56
N ASN A 30 14.39 13.08 -2.31
CA ASN A 30 14.49 11.71 -1.82
C ASN A 30 13.17 11.13 -1.26
N SER A 31 12.02 11.60 -1.77
CA SER A 31 10.72 11.00 -1.47
C SER A 31 10.63 9.54 -1.95
N ASP A 32 9.97 8.71 -1.15
CA ASP A 32 9.63 7.32 -1.48
C ASP A 32 8.43 7.18 -2.43
N ALA A 33 7.76 8.29 -2.77
CA ALA A 33 6.51 8.30 -3.52
C ALA A 33 6.60 7.65 -4.90
N LEU A 34 7.60 8.01 -5.72
CA LEU A 34 7.72 7.47 -7.08
C LEU A 34 8.03 5.97 -7.09
N PHE A 35 8.90 5.53 -6.19
CA PHE A 35 9.22 4.11 -6.04
C PHE A 35 7.98 3.32 -5.61
N ASN A 36 7.28 3.76 -4.56
CA ASN A 36 6.07 3.09 -4.08
C ASN A 36 4.97 3.06 -5.16
N PHE A 37 4.81 4.14 -5.93
CA PHE A 37 3.84 4.20 -7.03
C PHE A 37 4.17 3.18 -8.14
N GLY A 38 5.41 3.15 -8.62
CA GLY A 38 5.85 2.18 -9.63
C GLY A 38 5.71 0.73 -9.14
N PHE A 39 6.09 0.48 -7.88
CA PHE A 39 5.92 -0.83 -7.25
C PHE A 39 4.44 -1.24 -7.16
N ALA A 40 3.55 -0.34 -6.73
CA ALA A 40 2.11 -0.59 -6.65
C ALA A 40 1.49 -0.94 -8.02
N CYS A 41 1.92 -0.27 -9.09
CA CYS A 41 1.50 -0.61 -10.46
C CYS A 41 1.93 -2.03 -10.87
N GLY A 42 3.12 -2.48 -10.46
CA GLY A 42 3.57 -3.85 -10.67
C GLY A 42 2.73 -4.86 -9.89
N VAL A 43 2.51 -4.60 -8.60
CA VAL A 43 1.67 -5.44 -7.72
C VAL A 43 0.26 -5.60 -8.28
N ALA A 44 -0.34 -4.52 -8.77
CA ALA A 44 -1.69 -4.53 -9.35
C ALA A 44 -1.84 -5.42 -10.58
N GLN A 45 -0.74 -5.76 -11.26
CA GLN A 45 -0.75 -6.61 -12.47
C GLN A 45 -0.58 -8.09 -12.18
N VAL A 46 -0.04 -8.46 -11.01
CA VAL A 46 0.40 -9.84 -10.72
C VAL A 46 -0.39 -10.53 -9.62
N LEU A 47 -1.16 -9.79 -8.82
CA LEU A 47 -1.94 -10.37 -7.72
C LEU A 47 -3.35 -10.78 -8.13
N PRO A 48 -3.98 -11.75 -7.44
CA PRO A 48 -5.39 -12.03 -7.61
C PRO A 48 -6.26 -10.88 -7.05
N PRO A 49 -7.56 -10.81 -7.42
CA PRO A 49 -8.51 -9.87 -6.83
C PRO A 49 -8.43 -9.84 -5.30
N GLY A 50 -8.43 -8.64 -4.74
CA GLY A 50 -8.16 -8.40 -3.33
C GLY A 50 -7.74 -6.95 -3.08
N VAL A 51 -7.66 -6.59 -1.80
CA VAL A 51 -7.24 -5.25 -1.36
C VAL A 51 -5.90 -5.36 -0.65
N TYR A 52 -4.91 -4.64 -1.17
CA TYR A 52 -3.53 -4.71 -0.72
C TYR A 52 -2.99 -3.32 -0.37
N VAL A 53 -1.99 -3.28 0.50
CA VAL A 53 -1.13 -2.11 0.70
C VAL A 53 0.25 -2.43 0.12
N ALA A 54 0.76 -1.58 -0.77
CA ALA A 54 2.06 -1.76 -1.40
C ALA A 54 2.95 -0.53 -1.17
N MET A 55 3.96 -0.68 -0.29
CA MET A 55 4.91 0.37 0.09
C MET A 55 6.24 -0.26 0.52
N ASN A 56 7.35 0.49 0.43
CA ASN A 56 8.68 0.05 0.87
C ASN A 56 9.16 -1.26 0.20
N GLY A 57 8.69 -1.53 -1.03
CA GLY A 57 9.07 -2.72 -1.80
C GLY A 57 8.40 -4.01 -1.33
N GLN A 58 7.40 -3.91 -0.47
CA GLN A 58 6.62 -5.03 0.06
C GLN A 58 5.12 -4.78 -0.15
N PHE A 59 4.36 -5.87 -0.25
CA PHE A 59 2.91 -5.80 -0.24
C PHE A 59 2.34 -6.62 0.91
N PHE A 60 1.18 -6.18 1.41
CA PHE A 60 0.47 -6.81 2.50
C PHE A 60 -1.03 -6.84 2.18
N ASN A 61 -1.75 -7.82 2.73
CA ASN A 61 -3.20 -7.71 2.78
C ASN A 61 -3.59 -6.50 3.64
N TRP A 62 -4.69 -5.85 3.27
CA TRP A 62 -5.14 -4.63 3.94
C TRP A 62 -5.34 -4.78 5.46
N ASP A 63 -5.64 -5.99 5.93
CA ASP A 63 -5.88 -6.35 7.33
C ASP A 63 -4.62 -6.89 8.06
N LYS A 64 -3.51 -7.02 7.35
CA LYS A 64 -2.22 -7.57 7.84
C LYS A 64 -1.08 -6.57 7.77
N VAL A 65 -1.38 -5.29 7.93
CA VAL A 65 -0.39 -4.21 7.81
C VAL A 65 -0.64 -3.09 8.81
N GLN A 66 0.45 -2.53 9.34
CA GLN A 66 0.43 -1.34 10.19
C GLN A 66 1.49 -0.33 9.77
N LYS A 67 1.28 0.93 10.15
CA LYS A 67 2.20 2.03 9.89
C LYS A 67 3.16 2.21 11.06
N ASN A 68 4.42 1.84 10.88
CA ASN A 68 5.48 2.10 11.85
C ASN A 68 6.07 3.49 11.62
N ARG A 69 5.57 4.48 12.36
CA ARG A 69 6.03 5.88 12.24
C ARG A 69 7.45 6.08 12.73
N SER A 70 7.91 5.29 13.70
CA SER A 70 9.26 5.41 14.25
C SER A 70 10.31 4.95 13.25
N ALA A 71 10.04 3.84 12.55
CA ALA A 71 10.91 3.32 11.51
C ALA A 71 10.66 3.95 10.13
N GLY A 72 9.54 4.67 9.97
CA GLY A 72 9.18 5.29 8.70
C GLY A 72 8.79 4.28 7.63
N ILE A 73 8.19 3.15 8.00
CA ILE A 73 7.81 2.07 7.08
C ILE A 73 6.42 1.53 7.37
N PHE A 74 5.87 0.77 6.42
CA PHE A 74 4.78 -0.16 6.69
C PHE A 74 5.36 -1.55 6.98
N GLU A 75 4.76 -2.26 7.93
CA GLU A 75 5.20 -3.58 8.37
C GLU A 75 4.00 -4.50 8.61
N ALA A 76 4.25 -5.81 8.62
CA ALA A 76 3.24 -6.82 8.93
C ALA A 76 2.75 -6.67 10.38
N VAL A 77 1.46 -6.98 10.58
CA VAL A 77 0.84 -7.13 11.92
C VAL A 77 0.89 -8.58 12.35
#